data_AF-A0A7Y9IEI3-F1
#
_entry.id   AF-A0A7Y9IEI3-F1
#
_cell.length_a   1.000
_cell.length_b   1.000
_cell.length_c   1.000
_cell.angle_alpha   90.00
_cell.angle_beta   90.00
_cell.angle_gamma   90.00
#
_symmetry.space_group_name_H-M   'P 1'
#
loop_
_entity.id
_entity.type
_entity.pdbx_description
1 polymer ?
#
loop_
_entity_poly.entity_id
_entity_poly.type
_entity_poly.pdbx_seq_one_letter_code
_entity_poly.pdbx_strand_id
1 'polypeptide(L)'
;MRITLTLDPDVARLIDDAVHQQRRPMKQVINDALRRALAPQQQQDLRPFQIEPHTSRLRPGLDLAGFNRLADELDDEAIVTGLRNAS
;
A
#
# COMPACT_ATOMS: atom_id res chain seq x y z
N MET A 1 28.89 24.13 15.26
CA MET A 1 28.70 25.54 15.61
C MET A 1 27.86 25.63 16.89
N ARG A 2 28.08 26.67 17.73
CA ARG A 2 27.22 26.99 18.89
C ARG A 2 26.37 28.20 18.49
N ILE A 3 25.06 28.06 18.59
CA ILE A 3 24.10 29.14 18.35
C ILE A 3 23.17 29.17 19.57
N THR A 4 22.82 30.38 20.02
CA THR A 4 21.76 30.59 21.00
C THR A 4 20.54 31.07 20.24
N LEU A 5 19.41 30.41 20.44
CA LEU A 5 18.14 30.71 19.80
C LEU A 5 17.05 30.78 20.86
N THR A 6 16.11 31.70 20.70
CA THR A 6 14.92 31.80 21.55
C THR A 6 13.82 30.96 20.93
N LEU A 7 13.15 30.11 21.74
CA LEU A 7 12.04 29.28 21.31
C LEU A 7 10.75 29.79 21.93
N ASP A 8 9.67 29.75 21.15
CA ASP A 8 8.34 29.97 21.69
C ASP A 8 7.95 28.84 22.65
N PRO A 9 7.09 29.09 23.66
CA PRO A 9 6.77 28.11 24.70
C PRO A 9 6.16 26.81 24.17
N ASP A 10 5.39 26.89 23.09
CA ASP A 10 4.81 25.75 22.40
C ASP A 10 5.87 24.89 21.71
N VAL A 11 6.84 25.52 21.03
CA VAL A 11 7.96 24.84 20.37
C VAL A 11 8.86 24.15 21.40
N ALA A 12 9.11 24.78 22.54
CA ALA A 12 9.85 24.16 23.64
C ALA A 12 9.16 22.88 24.14
N ARG A 13 7.84 22.92 24.32
CA ARG A 13 7.02 21.74 24.67
C ARG A 13 7.12 20.63 23.63
N LEU A 14 7.02 20.96 22.35
CA LEU A 14 7.13 19.99 21.25
C LEU A 14 8.49 19.30 21.23
N ILE A 15 9.57 20.05 21.49
CA ILE A 15 10.92 19.48 21.59
C ILE A 15 11.01 18.53 22.78
N ASP A 16 10.51 18.92 23.95
CA ASP A 16 10.52 18.06 25.14
C ASP A 16 9.75 16.76 24.87
N ASP A 17 8.53 16.85 24.33
CA ASP A 17 7.74 15.67 23.99
C ASP A 17 8.49 14.75 23.00
N ALA A 18 9.13 15.32 21.98
CA ALA A 18 9.91 14.56 21.01
C ALA A 18 11.15 13.90 21.61
N VAL A 19 11.82 14.56 22.56
CA VAL A 19 12.96 14.02 23.30
C VAL A 19 12.55 12.84 24.17
N HIS A 20 11.44 12.97 24.90
CA HIS A 20 10.91 11.89 25.74
C HIS A 20 10.47 10.69 24.90
N GLN A 21 9.76 10.92 23.79
CA GLN A 21 9.30 9.86 22.89
C GLN A 21 10.46 9.10 22.23
N GLN A 22 11.47 9.82 21.74
CA GLN A 22 12.60 9.21 21.03
C GLN A 22 13.68 8.68 21.97
N ARG A 23 13.70 9.11 23.24
CA ARG A 23 14.77 8.82 24.22
C ARG A 23 16.17 9.19 23.69
N ARG A 24 16.25 10.32 22.98
CA ARG A 24 17.48 10.82 22.35
C ARG A 24 17.85 12.19 22.91
N PRO A 25 19.14 12.56 22.91
CA PRO A 25 19.57 13.88 23.38
C PRO A 25 18.89 15.01 22.60
N MET A 26 18.41 16.05 23.31
CA MET A 26 17.73 17.23 22.75
C MET A 26 18.43 17.83 21.54
N LYS A 27 19.76 17.98 21.60
CA LYS A 27 20.56 18.47 20.47
C LYS A 27 20.40 17.62 19.20
N GLN A 28 20.34 16.30 19.33
CA GLN A 28 20.17 15.41 18.18
C GLN A 28 18.77 15.55 17.59
N VAL A 29 17.75 15.57 18.45
CA VAL A 29 16.34 15.73 18.05
C VAL A 29 16.14 17.05 17.29
N ILE A 30 16.64 18.16 17.84
CA ILE A 30 16.55 19.49 17.21
C ILE A 30 17.28 19.50 15.86
N ASN A 31 18.51 19.01 15.80
CA ASN A 31 19.27 19.03 14.55
C ASN A 31 18.63 18.17 13.46
N ASP A 32 18.10 17.00 13.80
CA ASP A 32 17.44 16.12 12.84
C ASP A 32 16.10 16.70 12.35
N ALA A 33 15.35 17.35 13.25
CA ALA A 33 14.15 18.10 12.87
C ALA A 33 14.48 19.24 11.89
N LEU A 34 15.48 20.07 12.22
CA LEU A 34 15.92 21.15 11.35
C LEU A 34 16.48 20.65 10.01
N ARG A 35 17.25 19.56 10.00
CA ARG A 35 17.75 18.96 8.76
C ARG A 35 16.61 18.48 7.86
N ARG A 36 15.57 17.85 8.42
CA ARG A 36 14.40 17.43 7.63
C ARG A 36 13.61 18.61 7.10
N ALA A 37 13.45 19.66 7.91
CA ALA A 37 12.68 20.84 7.53
C ALA A 37 13.41 21.71 6.49
N LEU A 38 14.73 21.80 6.58
CA LEU A 38 15.58 22.61 5.71
C LEU A 38 16.22 21.82 4.57
N ALA A 39 16.06 20.50 4.55
CA ALA A 39 16.51 19.69 3.42
C ALA A 39 15.76 20.18 2.17
N PRO A 40 16.47 20.41 1.05
CA PRO A 40 15.80 20.65 -0.21
C PRO A 40 14.87 19.47 -0.47
N GLN A 41 13.60 19.74 -0.78
CA GLN A 41 12.72 18.71 -1.31
C GLN A 41 13.38 18.21 -2.59
N GLN A 42 14.05 17.06 -2.50
CA GLN A 42 14.18 16.22 -3.68
C GLN A 42 12.75 15.91 -4.05
N GLN A 43 12.25 16.57 -5.11
CA GLN A 43 11.17 16.02 -5.89
C GLN A 43 11.63 14.62 -6.21
N GLN A 44 11.10 13.65 -5.45
CA GLN A 44 11.14 12.29 -5.89
C GLN A 44 10.46 12.37 -7.24
N ASP A 45 11.19 12.07 -8.31
CA ASP A 45 10.61 11.83 -9.62
C ASP A 45 9.68 10.64 -9.43
N LEU A 46 8.47 10.93 -8.95
CA LEU A 46 7.34 10.02 -8.90
C LEU A 46 6.98 9.83 -10.37
N ARG A 47 7.74 8.95 -11.03
CA ARG A 47 7.42 8.51 -12.37
C ARG A 47 5.96 8.04 -12.33
N PRO A 48 5.10 8.54 -13.24
CA PRO A 48 3.72 8.08 -13.29
C PRO A 48 3.68 6.57 -13.30
N PHE A 49 2.75 5.99 -12.54
CA PHE A 49 2.52 4.57 -12.57
C PHE A 49 2.14 4.15 -14.00
N GLN A 50 2.96 3.28 -14.61
CA GLN A 50 2.74 2.76 -15.97
C GLN A 50 2.38 1.28 -15.87
N ILE A 51 1.27 0.87 -16.47
CA ILE A 51 0.89 -0.53 -16.69
C ILE A 51 1.19 -0.85 -18.15
N GLU A 52 1.93 -1.93 -18.39
CA GLU A 52 2.06 -2.56 -19.71
C GLU A 52 0.91 -3.57 -19.89
N PRO A 53 -0.10 -3.29 -20.73
CA PRO A 53 -1.21 -4.22 -20.95
C PRO A 53 -0.75 -5.44 -21.75
N HIS A 54 -1.10 -6.65 -21.30
CA HIS A 54 -0.85 -7.85 -22.10
C HIS A 54 -1.86 -7.94 -23.25
N THR A 55 -1.42 -8.28 -24.46
CA THR A 55 -2.34 -8.63 -25.54
C THR A 55 -2.81 -10.06 -25.36
N SER A 56 -4.08 -10.26 -24.97
CA SER A 56 -4.71 -11.59 -24.96
C SER A 56 -5.59 -11.80 -26.20
N ARG A 57 -5.60 -13.02 -26.72
CA ARG A 57 -6.53 -13.45 -27.78
C ARG A 57 -7.92 -13.82 -27.26
N LEU A 58 -8.16 -13.68 -25.96
CA LEU A 58 -9.44 -14.00 -25.35
C LEU A 58 -10.53 -13.05 -25.85
N ARG A 59 -11.66 -13.62 -26.21
CA ARG A 59 -12.86 -12.83 -26.49
C ARG A 59 -13.46 -12.34 -25.17
N PRO A 60 -14.02 -11.12 -25.13
CA PRO A 60 -14.79 -10.64 -23.99
C PRO A 60 -15.86 -11.65 -23.58
N GLY A 61 -16.02 -11.89 -22.28
CA GLY A 61 -16.99 -12.85 -21.74
C GLY A 61 -16.48 -14.29 -21.59
N LEU A 62 -15.25 -14.59 -22.02
CA LEU A 62 -14.60 -15.88 -21.76
C LEU A 62 -13.69 -15.79 -20.53
N ASP A 63 -14.00 -16.60 -19.52
CA ASP A 63 -13.18 -16.76 -18.32
C ASP A 63 -12.15 -17.87 -18.53
N LEU A 64 -10.86 -17.54 -18.40
CA LEU A 64 -9.77 -18.51 -18.49
C LEU A 64 -9.85 -19.60 -17.42
N ALA A 65 -10.39 -19.28 -16.25
CA ALA A 65 -10.49 -20.21 -15.15
C ALA A 65 -11.66 -21.20 -15.31
N GLY A 66 -12.57 -20.96 -16.27
CA GLY A 66 -13.87 -21.61 -16.34
C GLY A 66 -14.17 -22.35 -17.66
N PHE A 67 -13.15 -22.89 -18.34
CA PHE A 67 -13.35 -23.56 -19.64
C PHE A 67 -14.24 -24.81 -19.56
N ASN A 68 -14.26 -25.51 -18.43
CA ASN A 68 -15.00 -26.77 -18.28
C ASN A 68 -16.40 -26.61 -17.67
N ARG A 69 -16.85 -25.37 -17.38
CA ARG A 69 -18.10 -25.12 -16.66
C ARG A 69 -19.33 -25.77 -17.30
N LEU A 70 -19.40 -25.80 -18.64
CA LEU A 70 -20.49 -26.46 -19.37
C LEU A 70 -20.46 -27.99 -19.21
N ALA A 71 -19.27 -28.60 -19.15
CA ALA A 71 -19.15 -30.04 -18.93
C ALA A 71 -19.60 -30.39 -17.51
N ASP A 72 -19.18 -29.59 -16.52
CA ASP A 72 -19.58 -29.75 -15.12
C ASP A 72 -21.12 -29.66 -14.97
N GLU A 73 -21.76 -28.68 -15.61
CA GLU A 73 -23.23 -28.51 -15.59
C GLU A 73 -23.98 -29.72 -16.18
N LEU A 74 -23.47 -30.31 -17.26
CA LEU A 74 -24.07 -31.49 -17.90
C LEU A 74 -23.90 -32.76 -17.06
N ASP A 75 -22.73 -32.93 -16.43
CA ASP A 75 -22.47 -34.05 -15.52
C ASP A 75 -23.38 -33.97 -14.29
N ASP A 76 -23.57 -32.78 -13.72
CA ASP A 76 -24.49 -32.55 -12.61
C ASP A 76 -25.94 -32.91 -12.99
N GLU A 77 -26.41 -32.51 -14.17
CA GLU A 77 -27.77 -32.83 -14.65
C GLU A 77 -27.96 -34.34 -14.87
N ALA A 78 -26.94 -35.02 -15.42
CA ALA A 78 -26.96 -36.47 -15.62
C ALA A 78 -27.02 -37.24 -14.29
N ILE A 79 -26.26 -36.81 -13.28
CA ILE A 79 -26.28 -37.39 -11.93
C ILE A 79 -27.67 -37.24 -11.30
N VAL A 80 -28.26 -36.05 -11.35
CA VAL A 80 -29.60 -35.79 -10.80
C VAL A 80 -30.66 -36.66 -11.49
N THR A 81 -30.56 -36.81 -12.80
CA THR A 81 -31.49 -37.63 -13.59
C THR A 81 -31.35 -39.11 -13.26
N GLY A 82 -30.13 -39.62 -13.13
CA GLY A 82 -29.87 -41.01 -12.73
C GLY A 82 -30.43 -41.34 -11.35
N LEU A 83 -30.27 -40.43 -10.38
CA LEU A 83 -30.80 -40.62 -9.01
C LEU A 83 -32.33 -40.66 -8.97
N ARG A 84 -33.01 -39.86 -9.81
CA ARG A 84 -34.48 -39.86 -9.92
C ARG A 84 -35.03 -41.16 -10.51
N ASN A 85 -34.30 -41.79 -11.43
CA ASN A 85 -34.73 -43.02 -12.09
C ASN A 85 -34.42 -44.29 -11.28
N ALA A 86 -33.61 -44.18 -10.23
CA ALA A 86 -33.21 -45.29 -9.36
C ALA A 86 -34.05 -45.39 -8.07
N SER A 87 -35.04 -44.50 -7.87
CA SER A 87 -36.03 -44.54 -6.78
C SER A 87 -37.38 -45.02 -7.29
#